data_AF-A0A101IE54-F1
#
_entry.id   AF-A0A101IE54-F1
#
_cell.length_a   1.000
_cell.length_b   1.000
_cell.length_c   1.000
_cell.angle_alpha   90.00
_cell.angle_beta   90.00
_cell.angle_gamma   90.00
#
_symmetry.space_group_name_H-M   'P 1'
#
loop_
_entity.id
_entity.type
_entity.pdbx_description
1 polymer ?
#
loop_
_entity_poly.entity_id
_entity_poly.type
_entity_poly.pdbx_seq_one_letter_code
_entity_poly.pdbx_strand_id
1 'polypeptide(L)'
;MGCYRSLDKPGYSKKKIRKSTFLGFARHCSNEEEIDFLIKQLREEHINASHVCWAYRKRTTGGLIEYCTDAGEPPGTAGKPLLGAMKKRNLEDVVVAVVRYFGGVK
;
A
#
# COMPACT_ATOMS: atom_id res chain seq x y z
N MET A 1 4.03 -3.14 27.08
CA MET A 1 3.82 -2.45 25.79
C MET A 1 5.13 -2.56 25.01
N GLY A 2 5.18 -3.31 23.92
CA GLY A 2 6.41 -3.45 23.12
C GLY A 2 6.66 -2.23 22.24
N CYS A 3 7.92 -1.91 21.97
CA CYS A 3 8.28 -0.91 20.97
C CYS A 3 8.08 -1.52 19.57
N TYR A 4 7.37 -0.83 18.68
CA TYR A 4 7.17 -1.22 17.30
C TYR A 4 7.67 -0.12 16.35
N ARG A 5 7.93 -0.48 15.08
CA ARG A 5 8.41 0.46 14.08
C ARG A 5 7.25 0.92 13.20
N SER A 6 7.07 2.22 13.10
CA SER A 6 6.09 2.84 12.18
C SER A 6 6.74 3.97 11.37
N LEU A 7 5.93 4.69 10.60
CA LEU A 7 6.37 5.83 9.81
C LEU A 7 6.11 7.13 10.57
N ASP A 8 7.15 7.94 10.74
CA ASP A 8 7.03 9.30 11.29
C ASP A 8 6.35 10.27 10.30
N LYS A 9 6.59 10.07 9.01
CA LYS A 9 6.06 10.90 7.92
C LYS A 9 5.54 10.06 6.76
N PRO A 10 4.55 10.54 6.01
CA PRO A 10 4.13 9.89 4.77
C PRO A 10 5.30 9.74 3.79
N GLY A 11 5.38 8.59 3.14
CA GLY A 11 6.35 8.29 2.09
C GLY A 11 5.71 8.35 0.71
N TYR A 12 6.45 8.89 -0.26
CA TYR A 12 6.08 8.90 -1.68
C TYR A 12 7.24 8.40 -2.53
N SER A 13 6.93 7.67 -3.59
CA SER A 13 7.90 7.27 -4.61
C SER A 13 7.26 7.20 -5.98
N LYS A 14 8.05 7.44 -7.03
CA LYS A 14 7.62 7.31 -8.43
C LYS A 14 8.66 6.51 -9.20
N LYS A 15 8.21 5.50 -9.94
CA LYS A 15 9.09 4.67 -10.77
C LYS A 15 8.44 4.39 -12.12
N LYS A 16 9.22 4.47 -13.19
CA LYS A 16 8.80 4.04 -14.54
C LYS A 16 9.48 2.72 -14.88
N ILE A 17 8.70 1.74 -15.31
CA ILE A 17 9.18 0.42 -15.75
C ILE A 17 8.39 0.03 -17.00
N ARG A 18 9.07 -0.26 -18.11
CA ARG A 18 8.43 -0.71 -19.36
C ARG A 18 7.22 0.15 -19.77
N LYS A 19 7.43 1.48 -19.84
CA LYS A 19 6.40 2.51 -20.09
C LYS A 19 5.28 2.61 -19.04
N SER A 20 5.12 1.64 -18.14
CA SER A 20 4.19 1.74 -17.01
C SER A 20 4.77 2.66 -15.94
N THR A 21 3.90 3.45 -15.32
CA THR A 21 4.27 4.33 -14.20
C THR A 21 3.68 3.79 -12.91
N PHE A 22 4.50 3.69 -11.87
CA PHE A 22 4.14 3.23 -10.54
C PHE A 22 4.35 4.37 -9.55
N LEU A 23 3.30 4.74 -8.82
CA LEU A 23 3.36 5.71 -7.73
C LEU A 23 3.15 4.94 -6.43
N GLY A 24 4.16 4.92 -5.57
CA GLY A 24 4.10 4.28 -4.26
C GLY A 24 3.82 5.29 -3.16
N PHE A 25 2.87 4.97 -2.31
CA PHE A 25 2.46 5.77 -1.15
C PHE A 25 2.57 4.92 0.10
N ALA A 26 3.08 5.48 1.18
CA ALA A 26 3.13 4.84 2.49
C ALA A 26 2.71 5.83 3.56
N ARG A 27 1.85 5.43 4.49
CA ARG A 27 1.36 6.32 5.54
C ARG A 27 1.19 5.55 6.85
N HIS A 28 1.46 6.22 7.97
CA HIS A 28 1.00 5.74 9.26
C HIS A 28 -0.54 5.68 9.26
N CYS A 29 -1.11 4.69 9.95
CA CYS A 29 -2.55 4.60 10.15
C CYS A 29 -2.90 4.27 11.60
N SER A 30 -3.66 5.16 12.24
CA SER A 30 -4.06 5.00 13.64
C SER A 30 -5.25 4.04 13.79
N ASN A 31 -6.07 3.92 12.75
CA ASN A 31 -7.29 3.13 12.69
C ASN A 31 -7.59 2.67 11.25
N GLU A 32 -8.66 1.90 11.06
CA GLU A 32 -9.05 1.37 9.75
C GLU A 32 -9.67 2.45 8.86
N GLU A 33 -10.34 3.44 9.45
CA GLU A 33 -10.94 4.55 8.73
C GLU A 33 -9.90 5.40 7.97
N GLU A 34 -8.72 5.61 8.56
CA GLU A 34 -7.61 6.29 7.90
C GLU A 34 -7.06 5.48 6.71
N ILE A 35 -7.14 4.15 6.77
CA ILE A 35 -6.72 3.28 5.66
C ILE A 35 -7.74 3.44 4.52
N ASP A 36 -9.02 3.28 4.81
CA ASP A 36 -10.09 3.41 3.82
C ASP A 36 -10.12 4.78 3.16
N PHE A 37 -9.94 5.84 3.97
CA PHE A 37 -9.82 7.20 3.48
C PHE A 37 -8.66 7.36 2.49
N LEU A 38 -7.47 6.83 2.80
CA LEU A 38 -6.33 6.88 1.89
C LEU A 38 -6.64 6.16 0.57
N ILE A 39 -7.19 4.96 0.63
CA ILE A 39 -7.47 4.17 -0.57
C ILE A 39 -8.54 4.85 -1.43
N LYS A 40 -9.58 5.41 -0.82
CA LYS A 40 -10.60 6.19 -1.52
C LYS A 40 -10.00 7.43 -2.18
N GLN A 41 -9.23 8.22 -1.43
CA GLN A 41 -8.56 9.41 -1.96
C GLN A 41 -7.66 9.06 -3.16
N LEU A 42 -6.84 8.01 -3.06
CA LEU A 42 -5.96 7.59 -4.16
C LEU A 42 -6.75 7.14 -5.40
N ARG A 43 -7.90 6.49 -5.23
CA ARG A 43 -8.77 6.10 -6.35
C ARG A 43 -9.40 7.32 -7.04
N GLU A 44 -9.77 8.32 -6.26
CA GLU A 44 -10.35 9.58 -6.78
C GLU A 44 -9.29 10.42 -7.49
N GLU A 45 -8.14 10.65 -6.87
CA GLU A 45 -7.02 11.40 -7.45
C GLU A 45 -6.43 10.72 -8.70
N HIS A 46 -6.49 9.39 -8.73
CA HIS A 46 -5.92 8.58 -9.81
C HIS A 46 -7.00 7.77 -10.56
N ILE A 47 -8.11 8.42 -10.92
CA ILE A 47 -9.23 7.78 -11.63
C ILE A 47 -8.83 7.04 -12.92
N ASN A 48 -7.76 7.48 -13.58
CA ASN A 48 -7.21 6.88 -14.81
C ASN A 48 -6.14 5.80 -14.56
N ALA A 49 -5.90 5.43 -13.30
CA ALA A 49 -4.97 4.34 -12.98
C ALA A 49 -5.57 2.99 -13.37
N SER A 50 -4.71 2.08 -13.81
CA SER A 50 -5.10 0.71 -14.15
C SER A 50 -5.37 -0.12 -12.90
N HIS A 51 -4.52 0.03 -11.88
CA HIS A 51 -4.64 -0.70 -10.62
C HIS A 51 -4.22 0.18 -9.44
N VAL A 52 -4.89 0.00 -8.30
CA VAL A 52 -4.53 0.60 -7.00
C VAL A 52 -4.36 -0.55 -6.00
N CYS A 53 -3.18 -1.15 -6.01
CA CYS A 53 -2.83 -2.26 -5.13
C CYS A 53 -2.44 -1.72 -3.77
N TRP A 54 -2.74 -2.41 -2.68
CA TRP A 54 -2.35 -1.93 -1.36
C TRP A 54 -2.25 -3.07 -0.35
N ALA A 55 -1.56 -2.78 0.74
CA ALA A 55 -1.41 -3.64 1.90
C ALA A 55 -1.32 -2.81 3.17
N TYR A 56 -1.71 -3.37 4.31
CA TYR A 56 -1.48 -2.76 5.60
C TYR A 56 -1.11 -3.80 6.67
N ARG A 57 -0.48 -3.30 7.72
CA ARG A 57 -0.21 -4.02 8.96
C ARG A 57 -0.64 -3.10 10.08
N LYS A 58 -1.71 -3.44 10.81
CA LYS A 58 -2.35 -2.57 11.80
C LYS A 58 -2.46 -3.28 13.13
N ARG A 59 -2.07 -2.63 14.21
CA ARG A 59 -2.21 -3.16 15.56
C ARG A 59 -3.58 -2.81 16.11
N THR A 60 -4.28 -3.81 16.63
CA THR A 60 -5.58 -3.71 17.29
C THR A 60 -5.50 -4.30 18.70
N THR A 61 -6.59 -4.21 19.45
CA THR A 61 -6.73 -4.86 20.76
C THR A 61 -6.57 -6.39 20.68
N GLY A 62 -6.91 -6.99 19.53
CA GLY A 62 -6.77 -8.43 19.26
C GLY A 62 -5.41 -8.86 18.71
N GLY A 63 -4.48 -7.92 18.49
CA GLY A 63 -3.14 -8.20 17.95
C GLY A 63 -2.85 -7.48 16.63
N LEU A 64 -1.84 -7.95 15.91
CA LEU A 64 -1.48 -7.38 14.61
C LEU A 64 -2.34 -8.01 13.51
N ILE A 65 -3.15 -7.19 12.85
CA ILE A 65 -3.91 -7.59 11.65
C ILE A 65 -3.15 -7.18 10.40
N GLU A 66 -3.27 -7.99 9.35
CA GLU A 66 -2.56 -7.79 8.09
C GLU A 66 -3.50 -8.08 6.92
N TYR A 67 -3.40 -7.26 5.89
CA TYR A 67 -4.21 -7.41 4.68
C TYR A 67 -3.42 -6.96 3.46
N CYS A 68 -3.75 -7.52 2.31
CA CYS A 68 -3.26 -7.05 1.03
C CYS A 68 -4.21 -7.41 -0.10
N THR A 69 -4.17 -6.61 -1.18
CA THR A 69 -4.94 -6.85 -2.39
C THR A 69 -4.11 -6.57 -3.64
N ASP A 70 -4.32 -7.41 -4.65
CA ASP A 70 -3.73 -7.25 -5.98
C ASP A 70 -4.55 -6.29 -6.87
N ALA A 71 -5.75 -5.85 -6.45
CA ALA A 71 -6.56 -4.85 -7.16
C ALA A 71 -6.73 -5.10 -8.68
N GLY A 72 -6.88 -6.37 -9.08
CA GLY A 72 -7.05 -6.78 -10.48
C GLY A 72 -5.74 -7.15 -11.20
N GLU A 73 -4.58 -6.98 -10.57
CA GLU A 73 -3.33 -7.60 -11.02
C GLU A 73 -3.41 -9.14 -10.89
N PRO A 74 -2.55 -9.89 -11.59
CA PRO A 74 -2.50 -11.34 -11.44
C PRO A 74 -2.34 -11.76 -9.96
N PRO A 75 -3.03 -12.82 -9.51
CA PRO A 75 -3.06 -13.19 -8.10
C PRO A 75 -1.68 -13.34 -7.47
N GLY A 76 -1.45 -12.66 -6.36
CA GLY A 76 -0.22 -12.72 -5.56
C GLY A 76 0.96 -11.91 -6.11
N THR A 77 0.78 -11.12 -7.17
CA THR A 77 1.89 -10.40 -7.83
C THR A 77 2.10 -8.96 -7.34
N ALA A 78 1.15 -8.38 -6.61
CA ALA A 78 1.25 -7.01 -6.10
C ALA A 78 1.03 -6.93 -4.58
N GLY A 79 -0.11 -7.38 -4.08
CA GLY A 79 -0.49 -7.29 -2.66
C GLY A 79 0.51 -8.03 -1.74
N LYS A 80 0.81 -9.30 -2.05
CA LYS A 80 1.75 -10.11 -1.25
C LYS A 80 3.16 -9.51 -1.23
N PRO A 81 3.74 -9.06 -2.37
CA PRO A 81 5.01 -8.32 -2.36
C PRO A 81 5.00 -7.06 -1.49
N LEU A 82 3.92 -6.27 -1.52
CA LEU A 82 3.80 -5.08 -0.66
C LEU A 82 3.83 -5.46 0.82
N LEU A 83 2.98 -6.41 1.21
CA LEU A 83 2.94 -6.90 2.60
C LEU A 83 4.29 -7.50 3.04
N GLY A 84 4.94 -8.26 2.16
CA GLY A 84 6.27 -8.82 2.40
C GLY A 84 7.34 -7.76 2.63
N ALA A 85 7.31 -6.65 1.89
CA ALA A 85 8.23 -5.53 2.10
C ALA A 85 8.03 -4.85 3.46
N MET A 86 6.78 -4.70 3.90
CA MET A 86 6.44 -4.16 5.22
C MET A 86 6.92 -5.09 6.35
N LYS A 87 6.70 -6.40 6.19
CA LYS A 87 7.17 -7.43 7.12
C LYS A 87 8.69 -7.42 7.29
N LYS A 88 9.44 -7.40 6.18
CA LYS A 88 10.91 -7.36 6.19
C LYS A 88 11.46 -6.15 6.95
N ARG A 89 10.71 -5.04 7.00
CA ARG A 89 11.08 -3.83 7.73
C ARG A 89 10.49 -3.75 9.15
N ASN A 90 9.71 -4.77 9.55
CA ASN A 90 8.94 -4.80 10.80
C ASN A 90 8.05 -3.57 10.99
N LEU A 91 7.43 -3.08 9.89
CA LEU A 91 6.53 -1.94 9.93
C LEU A 91 5.14 -2.35 10.42
N GLU A 92 4.60 -1.59 11.37
CA GLU A 92 3.25 -1.74 11.92
C GLU A 92 2.57 -0.37 12.02
N ASP A 93 1.23 -0.38 12.07
CA ASP A 93 0.39 0.80 11.95
C ASP A 93 0.72 1.60 10.69
N VAL A 94 0.89 0.89 9.59
CA VAL A 94 1.23 1.45 8.28
C VAL A 94 0.33 0.84 7.22
N VAL A 95 -0.06 1.67 6.26
CA VAL A 95 -0.63 1.29 4.96
C VAL A 95 0.34 1.68 3.86
N VAL A 96 0.49 0.80 2.87
CA VAL A 96 1.27 1.04 1.65
C VAL A 96 0.37 0.78 0.45
N ALA A 97 0.29 1.73 -0.47
CA ALA A 97 -0.46 1.64 -1.71
C ALA A 97 0.46 1.88 -2.91
N VAL A 98 0.16 1.22 -4.03
CA VAL A 98 0.82 1.44 -5.31
C VAL A 98 -0.25 1.65 -6.38
N VAL A 99 -0.19 2.84 -6.98
CA VAL A 99 -0.99 3.22 -8.13
C VAL A 99 -0.19 2.92 -9.39
N ARG A 100 -0.77 2.11 -10.29
CA ARG A 100 -0.15 1.77 -11.57
C ARG A 100 -0.92 2.41 -12.71
N TYR A 101 -0.20 3.09 -13.59
CA TYR A 101 -0.66 3.49 -14.91
C TYR A 101 -0.02 2.57 -15.96
N PHE A 102 -0.83 1.81 -16.70
CA PHE A 102 -0.35 0.93 -17.76
C PHE A 102 0.20 1.71 -18.96
N GLY A 103 1.40 1.35 -19.39
CA GLY A 103 2.10 2.05 -20.49
C GLY A 103 1.93 1.44 -21.88
N GLY A 104 1.00 0.50 -22.07
CA GLY A 104 0.78 -0.17 -23.35
C GLY A 104 1.74 -1.34 -23.65
N VAL A 105 2.56 -1.77 -22.68
CA VAL A 105 3.53 -2.86 -22.84
C VAL A 105 3.42 -3.80 -21.63
N LYS A 106 3.15 -5.08 -21.89
CA LYS A 106 3.21 -6.17 -20.89
C LYS A 106 4.64 -6.70 -20.79
#